data_AF-A0A8S3CCF4-F1
#
_entry.id   AF-A0A8S3CCF4-F1
#
_cell.length_a   1.000
_cell.length_b   1.000
_cell.length_c   1.000
_cell.angle_alpha   90.00
_cell.angle_beta   90.00
_cell.angle_gamma   90.00
#
_symmetry.space_group_name_H-M   'P 1'
#
loop_
_entity.id
_entity.type
_entity.pdbx_description
1 polymer ?
#
loop_
_entity_poly.entity_id
_entity_poly.type
_entity_poly.pdbx_seq_one_letter_code
_entity_poly.pdbx_strand_id
1 'polypeptide(L)' 'MPTNVVEINDNNLIDNCISILKHDGVLAVPTDTIYGLATLVNSEKGVRKIYEIKGRSFTKPLA' A
#
# COMPACT_ATOMS: atom_id res chain seq x y z
N MET A 1 -0.76 -8.71 11.98
CA MET A 1 0.15 -7.56 12.17
C MET A 1 -0.71 -6.35 12.50
N PRO A 2 -0.34 -5.51 13.48
CA PRO A 2 -1.06 -4.27 13.72
C PRO A 2 -0.89 -3.35 12.50
N THR A 3 -2.00 -2.79 12.03
CA THR A 3 -2.02 -1.81 10.94
C THR A 3 -2.11 -0.42 11.56
N ASN A 4 -1.23 0.48 11.14
CA ASN A 4 -1.34 1.89 11.54
C ASN A 4 -2.52 2.51 10.79
N VAL A 5 -3.53 2.93 11.53
CA VAL A 5 -4.67 3.70 11.01
C VAL A 5 -4.40 5.16 11.30
N VAL A 6 -4.58 6.01 10.30
CA VAL A 6 -4.28 7.44 10.33
C VAL A 6 -5.51 8.23 9.89
N GLU A 7 -5.72 9.40 10.48
CA GLU A 7 -6.79 10.30 10.05
C GLU A 7 -6.38 11.09 8.80
N ILE A 8 -7.33 11.29 7.89
CA ILE A 8 -7.08 12.02 6.62
C ILE A 8 -6.67 13.48 6.87
N ASN A 9 -7.05 14.04 8.02
CA ASN A 9 -6.77 15.43 8.37
C ASN A 9 -5.44 15.62 9.14
N ASP A 10 -4.64 14.55 9.32
CA ASP A 10 -3.32 14.68 9.94
C ASP A 10 -2.36 15.42 9.00
N ASN A 11 -1.78 16.52 9.50
CA ASN A 11 -0.81 17.33 8.76
C ASN A 11 0.42 16.52 8.30
N ASN A 12 0.78 15.46 9.02
CA ASN A 12 1.93 14.60 8.70
C ASN A 12 1.55 13.36 7.86
N LEU A 13 0.28 13.22 7.46
CA LEU A 13 -0.21 12.04 6.74
C LEU A 13 0.62 11.73 5.50
N ILE A 14 0.88 12.76 4.68
CA ILE A 14 1.57 12.60 3.41
C ILE A 14 3.02 12.18 3.65
N ASP A 15 3.73 12.80 4.59
CA ASP A 15 5.11 12.45 4.92
C ASP A 15 5.22 11.03 5.47
N ASN A 16 4.27 10.62 6.33
CA ASN A 16 4.17 9.26 6.82
C ASN A 16 3.95 8.25 5.69
N CYS A 17 3.02 8.53 4.76
CA CYS A 17 2.78 7.70 3.58
C CYS A 17 4.02 7.59 2.69
N ILE A 18 4.71 8.70 2.42
CA ILE A 18 5.96 8.72 1.66
C ILE A 18 7.02 7.86 2.34
N SER A 19 7.17 7.98 3.66
CA SER A 19 8.13 7.19 4.43
C SER A 19 7.81 5.70 4.32
N ILE A 20 6.55 5.30 4.50
CA ILE A 20 6.12 3.90 4.38
C ILE A 20 6.44 3.35 2.98
N LEU A 21 6.10 4.09 1.92
CA LEU A 21 6.36 3.68 0.54
C LEU A 21 7.87 3.54 0.25
N LYS A 22 8.70 4.48 0.73
CA LYS A 22 10.17 4.41 0.61
C LYS A 22 10.79 3.20 1.31
N HIS A 23 10.11 2.62 2.31
CA HIS A 23 10.57 1.45 3.07
C HIS A 23 9.84 0.15 2.65
N ASP A 24 9.49 0.02 1.36
CA ASP A 24 8.84 -1.17 0.79
C ASP A 24 7.50 -1.53 1.49
N GLY A 25 6.81 -0.51 2.01
CA GLY A 25 5.54 -0.63 2.69
C GLY A 25 4.34 -0.67 1.73
N VAL A 26 3.20 -1.09 2.26
CA VAL A 26 1.92 -1.15 1.53
C VAL A 26 0.92 -0.24 2.24
N LEU A 27 0.20 0.57 1.46
CA LEU A 27 -0.85 1.46 1.94
C LEU A 27 -2.21 0.96 1.46
N ALA A 28 -3.24 1.07 2.32
CA ALA A 28 -4.63 1.02 1.89
C ALA A 28 -5.08 2.43 1.52
N VAL A 29 -5.49 2.64 0.28
CA VAL A 29 -5.77 3.98 -0.28
C VAL A 29 -7.25 4.07 -0.67
N PRO A 30 -7.98 5.10 -0.23
CA PRO A 30 -9.35 5.32 -0.67
C PRO A 30 -9.37 5.69 -2.16
N THR A 31 -10.38 5.23 -2.88
CA THR A 31 -10.70 5.68 -4.25
C THR A 31 -12.19 6.01 -4.34
N ASP A 32 -12.64 6.46 -5.49
CA ASP A 32 -14.06 6.70 -5.79
C ASP A 32 -14.91 5.43 -5.79
N THR A 33 -14.30 4.26 -6.06
CA THR A 33 -14.99 2.98 -6.23
C THR A 33 -14.74 2.03 -5.07
N ILE A 34 -13.50 1.56 -4.94
CA ILE A 34 -13.07 0.59 -3.92
C ILE A 34 -11.71 0.95 -3.37
N TYR A 35 -11.42 0.52 -2.15
CA TYR A 35 -10.08 0.70 -1.60
C TYR A 35 -9.03 -0.07 -2.41
N GLY A 36 -7.93 0.61 -2.71
CA GLY A 36 -6.74 0.03 -3.34
C GLY A 36 -5.69 -0.36 -2.31
N LEU A 37 -4.88 -1.37 -2.62
CA LEU A 37 -3.59 -1.58 -1.95
C LEU A 37 -2.49 -1.08 -2.87
N ALA A 38 -1.63 -0.20 -2.36
CA ALA A 38 -0.60 0.48 -3.14
C ALA A 38 0.78 0.33 -2.51
N THR A 39 1.80 0.28 -3.36
CA THR A 39 3.23 0.25 -3.02
C THR A 39 4.00 0.93 -4.16
N LEU A 40 5.29 1.22 -3.98
CA LEU A 40 6.13 1.64 -5.09
C LEU A 40 6.28 0.53 -6.14
N VAL A 41 6.11 0.88 -7.41
CA VAL A 41 6.20 -0.05 -8.55
C VAL A 41 7.59 -0.71 -8.69
N ASN A 42 8.65 0.01 -8.31
CA ASN A 42 10.01 -0.50 -8.33
C ASN A 42 10.39 -1.27 -7.05
N SER A 43 9.48 -1.38 -6.08
CA SER A 43 9.70 -2.19 -4.87
C SER A 43 9.23 -3.62 -5.13
N GLU A 44 10.15 -4.52 -5.49
CA GLU A 44 9.82 -5.96 -5.64
C GLU A 44 9.21 -6.52 -4.34
N LYS A 45 9.76 -6.11 -3.18
CA LYS A 45 9.26 -6.52 -1.85
C LYS A 45 7.84 -6.03 -1.61
N GLY A 46 7.55 -4.77 -1.90
CA GLY A 46 6.21 -4.21 -1.73
C GLY A 46 5.19 -4.84 -2.66
N VAL A 47 5.56 -5.06 -3.93
CA VAL A 47 4.71 -5.77 -4.90
C VAL A 47 4.41 -7.19 -4.43
N ARG A 48 5.42 -7.93 -3.98
CA ARG A 48 5.25 -9.28 -3.40
C ARG A 48 4.32 -9.28 -2.20
N LYS A 49 4.46 -8.32 -1.27
CA LYS A 49 3.54 -8.14 -0.13
C LYS A 49 2.10 -7.94 -0.59
N ILE A 50 1.82 -7.17 -1.64
CA ILE A 50 0.45 -7.01 -2.14
C ILE A 50 -0.14 -8.34 -2.63
N TYR A 51 0.64 -9.15 -3.35
CA TYR A 51 0.21 -10.49 -3.78
C TYR A 51 -0.10 -11.40 -2.58
N GLU A 52 0.77 -11.40 -1.57
CA GLU A 52 0.59 -12.19 -0.33
C GLU A 52 -0.66 -11.73 0.44
N ILE A 53 -0.83 -10.43 0.66
CA ILE A 53 -1.99 -9.86 1.35
C ILE A 53 -3.30 -10.21 0.62
N LYS A 54 -3.31 -10.13 -0.71
CA LYS A 54 -4.49 -10.46 -1.52
C LYS A 54 -4.70 -11.96 -1.72
N GLY A 55 -3.74 -12.82 -1.33
CA GLY A 55 -3.73 -14.24 -1.70
C GLY A 55 -3.81 -14.44 -3.22
N ARG A 56 -3.22 -13.54 -4.00
CA ARG A 56 -3.34 -13.50 -5.47
C ARG A 56 -2.17 -14.22 -6.13
N SER A 57 -2.43 -14.97 -7.20
CA SER A 57 -1.37 -15.55 -8.05
C SER A 57 -0.59 -14.45 -8.78
N PHE A 58 0.74 -14.59 -8.85
CA PHE A 58 1.63 -13.72 -9.63
C PHE A 58 1.34 -13.71 -11.13
N THR A 59 0.63 -14.72 -11.65
CA THR A 59 0.20 -14.75 -13.06
C THR A 59 -0.95 -13.78 -13.35
N LYS A 60 -1.60 -13.23 -12.31
CA LYS A 60 -2.68 -12.25 -12.46
C LYS A 60 -2.14 -10.85 -12.15
N PRO A 61 -1.94 -9.99 -13.16
CA PRO A 61 -1.29 -8.70 -12.96
C PRO A 61 -2.03 -7.80 -11.95
N LEU A 62 -1.28 -6.89 -11.35
CA LEU A 62 -1.79 -5.72 -10.63
C LEU A 62 -1.94 -4.56 -11.64
N ALA A 63 -2.84 -3.62 -11.33
CA ALA A 63 -2.99 -2.39 -12.09
C ALA A 63 -1.80 -1.44 -11.87
#